data_AF-A0A937XCX3-F1
#
_entry.id   AF-A0A937XCX3-F1
#
_cell.length_a   1.000
_cell.length_b   1.000
_cell.length_c   1.000
_cell.angle_alpha   90.00
_cell.angle_beta   90.00
_cell.angle_gamma   90.00
#
_symmetry.space_group_name_H-M   'P 1'
#
loop_
_entity.id
_entity.type
_entity.pdbx_description
1 polymer ?
#
loop_
_entity_poly.entity_id
_entity_poly.type
_entity_poly.pdbx_seq_one_letter_code
_entity_poly.pdbx_strand_id
1 'polypeptide(L)'
;MRSSITALAAVLTLSCAGVLRNARPVAPEQAGVGAWAKLAQLRSFRFSLSFHTDAPLPIEVRFTGVREQADREVWSGYMRRRTELSKVELRAEGPYQFERERSGWRRTKRGTETRVLEQGEGTFRGRPLEFVGTERGRYRFVFRPDLPILDPTQSKKLVGVMEVDPNSGLPVRLYCSDSAGTAEWELRLGRFNRAGSVDVPYEPAMTLDATPTKRLNRSAFGLATAVVNQRLTRLGWDGRLRRTARGLTLLLGQTKSRRQVDLLFSRGRVEVWQGRWVSAGESTGAGVEVGGDASRRVLLELLLAENERIAAEVRAATPLSAALATSVEISADGGLAVLVVDGAAMSSASPGPGGELLFQDMGNEDDVRVIAALANGGVTPSEFRVTVRP
;
A
#
# COMPACT_ATOMS: atom_id res chain seq x y z
N MET A 1 38.16 15.74 17.40
CA MET A 1 38.19 15.98 15.94
C MET A 1 36.76 15.91 15.41
N ARG A 2 36.18 17.07 15.14
CA ARG A 2 34.84 17.26 14.57
C ARG A 2 35.00 17.80 13.15
N SER A 3 33.96 17.59 12.35
CA SER A 3 33.65 18.26 11.08
C SER A 3 34.20 17.57 9.83
N SER A 4 33.29 17.06 8.99
CA SER A 4 33.25 17.24 7.51
C SER A 4 32.46 16.11 6.80
N ILE A 5 31.14 16.01 6.97
CA ILE A 5 30.28 15.20 6.07
C ILE A 5 29.01 15.96 5.60
N THR A 6 28.72 17.15 6.13
CA THR A 6 27.45 17.86 5.87
C THR A 6 27.41 18.77 4.64
N ALA A 7 28.38 18.69 3.72
CA ALA A 7 28.45 19.59 2.55
C ALA A 7 28.07 18.94 1.21
N LEU A 8 28.04 17.60 1.10
CA LEU A 8 27.82 16.93 -0.19
C LEU A 8 26.33 16.79 -0.57
N ALA A 9 25.41 16.88 0.39
CA ALA A 9 23.97 16.75 0.13
C ALA A 9 23.32 18.03 -0.42
N ALA A 10 23.92 19.20 -0.21
CA ALA A 10 23.35 20.47 -0.66
C ALA A 10 23.64 20.80 -2.14
N VAL A 11 24.67 20.18 -2.73
CA VAL A 11 25.05 20.42 -4.15
C VAL A 11 24.17 19.64 -5.12
N LEU A 12 23.58 18.51 -4.69
CA LEU A 12 22.69 17.70 -5.54
C LEU A 12 21.26 18.23 -5.64
N THR A 13 20.80 19.09 -4.72
CA THR A 13 19.46 19.69 -4.80
C THR A 13 19.39 20.95 -5.66
N LEU A 14 20.53 21.57 -5.99
CA LEU A 14 20.58 22.79 -6.80
C LEU A 14 20.88 22.53 -8.29
N SER A 15 21.40 21.36 -8.67
CA SER A 15 21.77 21.10 -10.08
C SER A 15 20.58 20.76 -10.99
N CYS A 16 19.45 20.27 -10.45
CA CYS A 16 18.27 19.98 -11.27
C CYS A 16 17.52 21.22 -11.77
N ALA A 17 17.75 22.40 -11.18
CA ALA A 17 17.12 23.64 -11.63
C ALA A 17 17.82 24.23 -12.88
N GLY A 18 19.11 23.95 -13.07
CA GLY A 18 19.91 24.43 -14.22
C GLY A 18 19.70 23.62 -15.50
N VAL A 19 19.44 22.32 -15.39
CA VAL A 19 19.29 21.43 -16.55
C VAL A 19 18.00 21.71 -17.35
N LEU A 20 16.96 22.25 -16.72
CA LEU A 20 15.72 22.62 -17.42
C LEU A 20 15.80 23.93 -18.21
N ARG A 21 16.82 24.77 -17.99
CA ARG A 21 16.97 26.04 -18.73
C ARG A 21 17.62 25.88 -20.11
N ASN A 22 18.31 24.76 -20.36
CA ASN A 22 19.00 24.47 -21.62
C ASN A 22 18.45 23.23 -22.35
N ALA A 23 17.31 22.68 -21.91
CA ALA A 23 16.65 21.61 -22.64
C ALA A 23 16.15 22.17 -23.98
N ARG A 24 16.56 21.54 -25.09
CA ARG A 24 16.00 21.89 -26.41
C ARG A 24 14.49 21.64 -26.37
N PRO A 25 13.67 22.56 -26.90
CA PRO A 25 12.23 22.34 -27.01
C PRO A 25 11.94 21.01 -27.71
N VAL A 26 10.97 20.27 -27.20
CA VAL A 26 10.48 19.05 -27.85
C VAL A 26 9.85 19.44 -29.19
N ALA A 27 10.03 18.64 -30.24
CA ALA A 27 9.36 18.90 -31.52
C ALA A 27 7.82 18.75 -31.37
N PRO A 28 6.99 19.58 -32.02
CA PRO A 28 5.53 19.52 -31.86
C PRO A 28 4.92 18.14 -32.09
N GLU A 29 5.42 17.39 -33.08
CA GLU A 29 4.96 16.04 -33.43
C GLU A 29 5.18 15.06 -32.27
N GLN A 30 6.29 15.21 -31.54
CA GLN A 30 6.62 14.43 -30.35
C GLN A 30 5.94 14.96 -29.07
N ALA A 31 5.57 16.24 -29.07
CA ALA A 31 4.94 16.88 -27.94
C ALA A 31 3.45 16.52 -27.83
N GLY A 32 2.73 16.36 -28.94
CA GLY A 32 1.35 15.90 -28.94
C GLY A 32 1.22 14.41 -28.63
N VAL A 33 2.07 13.58 -29.26
CA VAL A 33 2.05 12.13 -29.08
C VAL A 33 2.67 11.75 -27.73
N GLY A 34 1.85 11.24 -26.81
CA GLY A 34 2.31 10.73 -25.53
C GLY A 34 2.52 11.79 -24.44
N ALA A 35 2.23 13.08 -24.69
CA ALA A 35 2.22 14.12 -23.64
C ALA A 35 1.40 13.69 -22.42
N TRP A 36 0.21 13.13 -22.67
CA TRP A 36 -0.66 12.65 -21.61
C TRP A 36 -0.07 11.44 -20.85
N ALA A 37 0.50 10.49 -21.58
CA ALA A 37 1.11 9.29 -20.99
C ALA A 37 2.26 9.64 -20.02
N LYS A 38 3.01 10.72 -20.31
CA LYS A 38 4.06 11.23 -19.40
C LYS A 38 3.51 11.65 -18.03
N LEU A 39 2.26 12.14 -17.95
CA LEU A 39 1.67 12.52 -16.67
C LEU A 39 1.60 11.32 -15.72
N ALA A 40 1.26 10.13 -16.23
CA ALA A 40 1.15 8.92 -15.43
C ALA A 40 2.45 8.56 -14.71
N GLN A 41 3.61 8.91 -15.29
CA GLN A 41 4.95 8.65 -14.79
C GLN A 41 5.43 9.68 -13.76
N LEU A 42 4.76 10.82 -13.61
CA LEU A 42 5.14 11.85 -12.64
C LEU A 42 4.86 11.39 -11.21
N ARG A 43 5.76 11.76 -10.29
CA ARG A 43 5.61 11.52 -8.84
C ARG A 43 4.36 12.20 -8.30
N SER A 44 4.12 13.44 -8.70
CA SER A 44 2.90 14.16 -8.33
C SER A 44 2.62 15.35 -9.24
N PHE A 45 1.37 15.82 -9.30
CA PHE A 45 1.01 17.09 -9.92
C PHE A 45 -0.28 17.65 -9.32
N ARG A 46 -0.44 18.98 -9.40
CA ARG A 46 -1.66 19.68 -9.00
C ARG A 46 -2.55 19.84 -10.22
N PHE A 47 -3.85 19.74 -10.01
CA PHE A 47 -4.85 20.00 -11.03
C PHE A 47 -5.94 20.96 -10.54
N SER A 48 -6.57 21.63 -11.49
CA SER A 48 -7.82 22.37 -11.32
C SER A 48 -8.76 21.92 -12.43
N LEU A 49 -9.92 21.41 -12.06
CA LEU A 49 -10.95 20.97 -12.99
C LEU A 49 -12.17 21.87 -12.80
N SER A 50 -12.67 22.47 -13.88
CA SER A 50 -13.94 23.17 -13.88
C SER A 50 -14.75 22.77 -15.08
N PHE A 51 -16.06 22.62 -14.94
CA PHE A 51 -16.93 22.50 -16.08
C PHE A 51 -18.30 23.08 -15.79
N HIS A 52 -18.99 23.54 -16.82
CA HIS A 52 -20.39 23.89 -16.76
C HIS A 52 -21.14 23.42 -18.00
N THR A 53 -22.42 23.10 -17.82
CA THR A 53 -23.35 22.83 -18.93
C THR A 53 -24.74 23.26 -18.52
N ASP A 54 -25.56 23.70 -19.46
CA ASP A 54 -26.99 23.98 -19.30
C ASP A 54 -27.90 22.77 -19.61
N ALA A 55 -27.34 21.68 -20.16
CA ALA A 55 -28.09 20.54 -20.66
C ALA A 55 -27.60 19.21 -20.03
N PRO A 56 -28.51 18.30 -19.63
CA PRO A 56 -29.98 18.43 -19.61
C PRO A 56 -30.47 19.38 -18.52
N LEU A 57 -29.58 19.78 -17.61
CA LEU A 57 -29.86 20.65 -16.48
C LEU A 57 -28.61 21.50 -16.24
N PRO A 58 -28.74 22.74 -15.72
CA PRO A 58 -27.59 23.54 -15.29
C PRO A 58 -26.76 22.83 -14.21
N ILE A 59 -25.51 22.52 -14.55
CA ILE A 59 -24.49 21.97 -13.66
C ILE A 59 -23.25 22.84 -13.77
N GLU A 60 -22.66 23.20 -12.65
CA GLU A 60 -21.32 23.79 -12.58
C GLU A 60 -20.49 23.05 -11.55
N VAL A 61 -19.25 22.74 -11.88
CA VAL A 61 -18.29 22.09 -11.01
C VAL A 61 -17.01 22.89 -10.99
N ARG A 62 -16.43 23.05 -9.79
CA ARG A 62 -15.05 23.51 -9.64
C ARG A 62 -14.34 22.69 -8.59
N PHE A 63 -13.30 21.99 -9.00
CA PHE A 63 -12.44 21.20 -8.15
C PHE A 63 -10.98 21.63 -8.29
N THR A 64 -10.26 21.52 -7.19
CA THR A 64 -8.81 21.52 -7.18
C THR A 64 -8.33 20.25 -6.53
N GLY A 65 -7.14 19.81 -6.89
CA GLY A 65 -6.63 18.57 -6.34
C GLY A 65 -5.18 18.31 -6.62
N VAL A 66 -4.70 17.20 -6.06
CA VAL A 66 -3.35 16.68 -6.24
C VAL A 66 -3.47 15.21 -6.59
N ARG A 67 -2.71 14.78 -7.60
CA ARG A 67 -2.46 13.38 -7.89
C ARG A 67 -1.03 13.05 -7.48
N GLU A 68 -0.84 11.92 -6.82
CA GLU A 68 0.44 11.34 -6.41
C GLU A 68 0.58 9.91 -6.97
N GLN A 69 1.81 9.48 -7.19
CA GLN A 69 2.15 8.09 -7.52
C GLN A 69 1.61 7.12 -6.44
N ALA A 70 1.50 5.84 -6.84
CA ALA A 70 0.62 4.84 -6.20
C ALA A 70 -0.90 5.14 -6.37
N ASP A 71 -1.26 5.91 -7.39
CA ASP A 71 -2.66 6.17 -7.79
C ASP A 71 -3.49 6.77 -6.64
N ARG A 72 -2.93 7.81 -6.00
CA ARG A 72 -3.57 8.56 -4.93
C ARG A 72 -4.01 9.93 -5.41
N GLU A 73 -5.22 10.32 -5.04
CA GLU A 73 -5.76 11.63 -5.42
C GLU A 73 -6.48 12.31 -4.26
N VAL A 74 -6.38 13.63 -4.20
CA VAL A 74 -7.22 14.49 -3.37
C VAL A 74 -8.00 15.42 -4.26
N TRP A 75 -9.30 15.54 -3.99
CA TRP A 75 -10.19 16.49 -4.64
C TRP A 75 -10.85 17.37 -3.58
N SER A 76 -10.96 18.66 -3.86
CA SER A 76 -11.65 19.62 -3.01
C SER A 76 -12.26 20.72 -3.86
N GLY A 77 -13.53 21.04 -3.58
CA GLY A 77 -14.22 22.12 -4.26
C GLY A 77 -15.73 22.02 -4.08
N TYR A 78 -16.48 22.32 -5.13
CA TYR A 78 -17.93 22.33 -5.08
C TYR A 78 -18.55 21.88 -6.40
N MET A 79 -19.79 21.41 -6.28
CA MET A 79 -20.70 21.15 -7.38
C MET A 79 -21.98 21.96 -7.13
N ARG A 80 -22.44 22.65 -8.16
CA ARG A 80 -23.72 23.35 -8.19
C ARG A 80 -24.62 22.65 -9.19
N ARG A 81 -25.77 22.16 -8.75
CA ARG A 81 -26.81 21.59 -9.61
C ARG A 81 -28.07 22.42 -9.45
N ARG A 82 -28.49 23.11 -10.52
CA ARG A 82 -29.54 24.15 -10.45
C ARG A 82 -29.20 25.20 -9.38
N THR A 83 -29.96 25.26 -8.29
CA THR A 83 -29.78 26.19 -7.17
C THR A 83 -29.06 25.57 -5.98
N GLU A 84 -28.83 24.25 -5.98
CA GLU A 84 -28.21 23.54 -4.87
C GLU A 84 -26.68 23.54 -5.01
N LEU A 85 -25.99 24.00 -3.97
CA LEU A 85 -24.53 24.02 -3.89
C LEU A 85 -24.06 22.99 -2.87
N SER A 86 -23.27 22.02 -3.31
CA SER A 86 -22.71 20.95 -2.50
C SER A 86 -21.20 21.04 -2.47
N LYS A 87 -20.63 21.07 -1.26
CA LYS A 87 -19.18 20.96 -1.06
C LYS A 87 -18.77 19.52 -1.32
N VAL A 88 -17.66 19.35 -2.03
CA VAL A 88 -17.08 18.03 -2.34
C VAL A 88 -15.67 17.98 -1.75
N GLU A 89 -15.42 16.95 -0.95
CA GLU A 89 -14.09 16.60 -0.49
C GLU A 89 -13.90 15.08 -0.63
N LEU A 90 -12.98 14.71 -1.53
CA LEU A 90 -12.71 13.32 -1.86
C LEU A 90 -11.22 13.03 -1.65
N ARG A 91 -10.93 11.78 -1.31
CA ARG A 91 -9.60 11.18 -1.32
C ARG A 91 -9.71 9.84 -2.04
N ALA A 92 -8.67 9.42 -2.75
CA ALA A 92 -8.67 8.15 -3.45
C ALA A 92 -7.32 7.45 -3.31
N GLU A 93 -7.35 6.13 -3.33
CA GLU A 93 -6.18 5.25 -3.35
C GLU A 93 -6.53 3.98 -4.14
N GLY A 94 -5.88 3.82 -5.30
CA GLY A 94 -6.09 2.68 -6.18
C GLY A 94 -7.57 2.51 -6.55
N PRO A 95 -8.20 1.35 -6.24
CA PRO A 95 -9.58 1.05 -6.63
C PRO A 95 -10.65 1.65 -5.71
N TYR A 96 -10.27 2.40 -4.66
CA TYR A 96 -11.22 2.96 -3.69
C TYR A 96 -11.19 4.49 -3.64
N GLN A 97 -12.33 5.08 -3.31
CA GLN A 97 -12.45 6.49 -2.97
C GLN A 97 -13.12 6.67 -1.61
N PHE A 98 -12.87 7.82 -1.00
CA PHE A 98 -13.35 8.22 0.31
C PHE A 98 -14.00 9.58 0.17
N GLU A 99 -15.28 9.66 0.51
CA GLU A 99 -16.06 10.88 0.47
C GLU A 99 -16.31 11.40 1.87
N ARG A 100 -16.10 12.70 2.07
CA ARG A 100 -16.33 13.34 3.36
C ARG A 100 -17.82 13.62 3.55
N GLU A 101 -18.43 12.91 4.48
CA GLU A 101 -19.79 13.13 4.96
C GLU A 101 -19.80 13.79 6.34
N ARG A 102 -21.00 14.10 6.86
CA ARG A 102 -21.16 14.64 8.23
C ARG A 102 -20.66 13.68 9.31
N SER A 103 -20.84 12.38 9.10
CA SER A 103 -20.48 11.29 10.03
C SER A 103 -19.01 10.89 9.95
N GLY A 104 -18.27 11.30 8.92
CA GLY A 104 -16.88 10.88 8.72
C GLY A 104 -16.51 10.70 7.25
N TRP A 105 -15.60 9.79 6.98
CA TRP A 105 -15.24 9.39 5.63
C TRP A 105 -16.02 8.13 5.26
N ARG A 106 -16.70 8.14 4.11
CA ARG A 106 -17.39 6.98 3.56
C ARG A 106 -16.54 6.39 2.44
N ARG A 107 -16.13 5.13 2.56
CA ARG A 107 -15.41 4.41 1.51
C ARG A 107 -16.37 3.83 0.48
N THR A 108 -16.08 4.04 -0.80
CA THR A 108 -16.80 3.43 -1.93
C THR A 108 -15.82 2.95 -3.00
N LYS A 109 -16.31 2.14 -3.95
CA LYS A 109 -15.53 1.79 -5.14
C LYS A 109 -15.27 3.06 -5.94
N ARG A 110 -14.03 3.23 -6.41
CA ARG A 110 -13.60 4.39 -7.17
C ARG A 110 -14.27 4.42 -8.54
N GLY A 111 -14.96 5.50 -8.87
CA GLY A 111 -15.48 5.76 -10.21
C GLY A 111 -14.51 6.60 -11.06
N THR A 112 -14.85 6.85 -12.32
CA THR A 112 -14.04 7.66 -13.24
C THR A 112 -13.98 9.12 -12.78
N GLU A 113 -15.00 9.60 -12.06
CA GLU A 113 -15.12 10.97 -11.55
C GLU A 113 -14.02 11.37 -10.56
N THR A 114 -13.30 10.40 -10.00
CA THR A 114 -12.14 10.64 -9.12
C THR A 114 -10.84 10.13 -9.72
N ARG A 115 -10.76 10.00 -11.04
CA ARG A 115 -9.57 9.61 -11.80
C ARG A 115 -9.20 10.71 -12.79
N VAL A 116 -8.39 11.68 -12.37
CA VAL A 116 -8.14 12.89 -13.17
C VAL A 116 -7.50 12.58 -14.52
N LEU A 117 -6.63 11.57 -14.57
CA LEU A 117 -5.97 11.15 -15.81
C LEU A 117 -6.95 10.49 -16.78
N GLU A 118 -7.86 9.65 -16.29
CA GLU A 118 -8.86 9.00 -17.14
C GLU A 118 -9.90 10.00 -17.64
N GLN A 119 -10.29 10.97 -16.81
CA GLN A 119 -11.20 12.05 -17.23
C GLN A 119 -10.59 12.89 -18.35
N GLY A 120 -9.35 13.34 -18.18
CA GLY A 120 -8.70 14.13 -19.21
C GLY A 120 -8.40 13.34 -20.47
N GLU A 121 -7.96 12.07 -20.36
CA GLU A 121 -7.77 11.22 -21.53
C GLU A 121 -9.09 10.96 -22.28
N GLY A 122 -10.16 10.71 -21.54
CA GLY A 122 -11.49 10.45 -22.08
C GLY A 122 -11.99 11.55 -23.01
N THR A 123 -11.54 12.81 -22.83
CA THR A 123 -11.98 13.90 -23.69
C THR A 123 -11.44 13.82 -25.11
N PHE A 124 -10.29 13.17 -25.33
CA PHE A 124 -9.61 13.13 -26.64
C PHE A 124 -9.22 11.71 -27.10
N ARG A 125 -9.50 10.67 -26.32
CA ARG A 125 -9.12 9.28 -26.62
C ARG A 125 -9.64 8.87 -28.01
N GLY A 126 -8.73 8.33 -28.83
CA GLY A 126 -9.04 7.89 -30.19
C GLY A 126 -9.30 9.02 -31.20
N ARG A 127 -9.05 10.28 -30.84
CA ARG A 127 -9.20 11.44 -31.73
C ARG A 127 -7.81 11.99 -32.13
N PRO A 128 -7.63 12.45 -33.38
CA PRO A 128 -6.39 13.09 -33.77
C PRO A 128 -6.22 14.44 -33.04
N LEU A 129 -5.00 14.70 -32.56
CA LEU A 129 -4.58 15.99 -32.03
C LEU A 129 -3.85 16.75 -33.13
N GLU A 130 -4.48 17.79 -33.67
CA GLU A 130 -3.92 18.58 -34.78
C GLU A 130 -3.15 19.77 -34.23
N PHE A 131 -1.86 19.86 -34.53
CA PHE A 131 -1.05 21.01 -34.14
C PHE A 131 -1.47 22.25 -34.94
N VAL A 132 -1.83 23.33 -34.24
CA VAL A 132 -2.26 24.59 -34.88
C VAL A 132 -1.27 25.74 -34.71
N GLY A 133 -0.27 25.58 -33.86
CA GLY A 133 0.80 26.57 -33.68
C GLY A 133 1.24 26.75 -32.24
N THR A 134 1.96 27.84 -32.00
CA THR A 134 2.44 28.23 -30.68
C THR A 134 1.72 29.49 -30.21
N GLU A 135 1.10 29.43 -29.04
CA GLU A 135 0.40 30.57 -28.44
C GLU A 135 0.92 30.79 -27.02
N ARG A 136 1.32 32.03 -26.69
CA ARG A 136 1.87 32.39 -25.37
C ARG A 136 3.00 31.45 -24.90
N GLY A 137 3.84 31.02 -25.83
CA GLY A 137 4.97 30.11 -25.57
C GLY A 137 4.57 28.65 -25.33
N ARG A 138 3.35 28.24 -25.69
CA ARG A 138 2.85 26.86 -25.56
C ARG A 138 2.47 26.29 -26.92
N TYR A 139 2.74 25.00 -27.14
CA TYR A 139 2.19 24.31 -28.29
C TYR A 139 0.70 24.11 -28.11
N ARG A 140 -0.07 24.41 -29.16
CA ARG A 140 -1.52 24.31 -29.17
C ARG A 140 -1.94 23.22 -30.15
N PHE A 141 -2.74 22.29 -29.65
CA PHE A 141 -3.37 21.22 -30.43
C PHE A 141 -4.88 21.38 -30.38
N VAL A 142 -5.57 21.15 -31.48
CA VAL A 142 -7.03 21.18 -31.59
C VAL A 142 -7.55 19.78 -31.89
N PHE A 143 -8.72 19.45 -31.35
CA PHE A 143 -9.39 18.18 -31.58
C PHE A 143 -10.91 18.31 -31.41
N ARG A 144 -11.65 17.28 -31.84
CA ARG A 144 -13.08 17.15 -31.58
C ARG A 144 -13.30 16.26 -30.36
N PRO A 145 -13.74 16.81 -29.21
CA PRO A 145 -13.87 16.06 -27.98
C PRO A 145 -15.08 15.13 -28.01
N ASP A 146 -15.02 14.10 -27.17
CA ASP A 146 -16.17 13.26 -26.82
C ASP A 146 -16.45 13.42 -25.32
N LEU A 147 -17.43 14.27 -25.01
CA LEU A 147 -17.76 14.65 -23.64
C LEU A 147 -19.27 14.53 -23.39
N PRO A 148 -19.78 13.30 -23.18
CA PRO A 148 -21.19 13.08 -22.87
C PRO A 148 -21.65 13.86 -21.63
N ILE A 149 -20.75 14.16 -20.68
CA ILE A 149 -21.09 14.96 -19.49
C ILE A 149 -21.46 16.42 -19.82
N LEU A 150 -20.90 16.98 -20.90
CA LEU A 150 -21.21 18.34 -21.36
C LEU A 150 -22.43 18.36 -22.28
N ASP A 151 -22.57 17.32 -23.10
CA ASP A 151 -23.63 17.22 -24.09
C ASP A 151 -24.11 15.77 -24.24
N PRO A 152 -25.00 15.29 -23.34
CA PRO A 152 -25.53 13.94 -23.41
C PRO A 152 -26.31 13.67 -24.70
N THR A 153 -26.84 14.73 -25.33
CA THR A 153 -27.65 14.65 -26.56
C THR A 153 -26.82 14.68 -27.83
N GLN A 154 -25.51 14.94 -27.74
CA GLN A 154 -24.61 15.14 -28.88
C GLN A 154 -25.09 16.20 -29.89
N SER A 155 -25.83 17.21 -29.41
CA SER A 155 -26.39 18.29 -30.23
C SER A 155 -25.42 19.48 -30.41
N LYS A 156 -24.44 19.61 -29.52
CA LYS A 156 -23.48 20.71 -29.47
C LYS A 156 -22.24 20.38 -30.31
N LYS A 157 -21.76 21.38 -31.05
CA LYS A 157 -20.47 21.31 -31.76
C LYS A 157 -19.36 21.73 -30.80
N LEU A 158 -18.85 20.77 -30.04
CA LEU A 158 -17.74 20.99 -29.12
C LEU A 158 -16.40 21.05 -29.87
N VAL A 159 -15.51 21.93 -29.42
CA VAL A 159 -14.11 22.07 -29.87
C VAL A 159 -13.19 21.93 -28.68
N GLY A 160 -12.16 21.09 -28.82
CA GLY A 160 -11.17 20.80 -27.79
C GLY A 160 -9.82 21.42 -28.13
N VAL A 161 -9.11 21.86 -27.11
CA VAL A 161 -7.78 22.47 -27.18
C VAL A 161 -6.90 21.86 -26.10
N MET A 162 -5.73 21.36 -26.49
CA MET A 162 -4.67 20.95 -25.57
C MET A 162 -3.48 21.89 -25.70
N GLU A 163 -3.04 22.45 -24.58
CA GLU A 163 -1.81 23.24 -24.50
C GLU A 163 -0.71 22.40 -23.86
N VAL A 164 0.45 22.34 -24.50
CA VAL A 164 1.63 21.59 -24.05
C VAL A 164 2.81 22.55 -23.85
N ASP A 165 3.50 22.41 -22.71
CA ASP A 165 4.74 23.14 -22.44
C ASP A 165 5.86 22.61 -23.36
N PRO A 166 6.49 23.44 -24.20
CA PRO A 166 7.52 22.98 -25.15
C PRO A 166 8.77 22.41 -24.47
N ASN A 167 9.09 22.87 -23.26
CA ASN A 167 10.32 22.48 -22.57
C ASN A 167 10.18 21.12 -21.89
N SER A 168 9.09 20.88 -21.17
CA SER A 168 8.85 19.60 -20.51
C SER A 168 8.11 18.59 -21.40
N GLY A 169 7.45 19.05 -22.47
CA GLY A 169 6.53 18.23 -23.26
C GLY A 169 5.36 17.70 -22.45
N LEU A 170 4.93 18.43 -21.41
CA LEU A 170 3.81 18.05 -20.54
C LEU A 170 2.58 18.89 -20.87
N PRO A 171 1.37 18.31 -20.87
CA PRO A 171 0.15 19.07 -21.03
C PRO A 171 -0.08 19.94 -19.79
N VAL A 172 -0.39 21.21 -20.01
CA VAL A 172 -0.61 22.22 -18.95
C VAL A 172 -2.07 22.66 -18.90
N ARG A 173 -2.81 22.48 -19.99
CA ARG A 173 -4.22 22.80 -20.09
C ARG A 173 -4.91 21.89 -21.11
N LEU A 174 -6.12 21.47 -20.77
CA LEU A 174 -7.06 20.81 -21.66
C LEU A 174 -8.38 21.56 -21.53
N TYR A 175 -8.92 22.06 -22.62
CA TYR A 175 -10.08 22.94 -22.64
C TYR A 175 -11.02 22.51 -23.76
N CYS A 176 -12.29 22.31 -23.44
CA CYS A 176 -13.33 21.96 -24.40
C CYS A 176 -14.49 22.93 -24.22
N SER A 177 -15.00 23.49 -25.30
CA SER A 177 -16.22 24.32 -25.25
C SER A 177 -17.04 24.24 -26.52
N ASP A 178 -18.30 24.65 -26.44
CA ASP A 178 -19.08 25.02 -27.62
C ASP A 178 -18.81 26.49 -28.01
N SER A 179 -19.28 26.89 -29.19
CA SER A 179 -19.15 28.27 -29.67
C SER A 179 -20.04 29.27 -28.94
N ALA A 180 -21.14 28.80 -28.32
CA ALA A 180 -22.09 29.63 -27.62
C ALA A 180 -21.75 29.80 -26.12
N GLY A 181 -20.72 29.12 -25.61
CA GLY A 181 -20.32 29.17 -24.19
C GLY A 181 -21.32 28.49 -23.24
N THR A 182 -22.24 27.70 -23.78
CA THR A 182 -23.27 26.97 -23.02
C THR A 182 -22.71 25.69 -22.39
N ALA A 183 -21.59 25.19 -22.89
CA ALA A 183 -20.88 24.04 -22.35
C ALA A 183 -19.37 24.32 -22.36
N GLU A 184 -18.74 24.24 -21.18
CA GLU A 184 -17.29 24.37 -21.04
C GLU A 184 -16.75 23.30 -20.09
N TRP A 185 -15.57 22.77 -20.38
CA TRP A 185 -14.80 21.89 -19.52
C TRP A 185 -13.34 22.29 -19.61
N GLU A 186 -12.70 22.51 -18.47
CA GLU A 186 -11.32 22.95 -18.38
C GLU A 186 -10.58 22.17 -17.30
N LEU A 187 -9.47 21.57 -17.68
CA LEU A 187 -8.50 20.96 -16.79
C LEU A 187 -7.16 21.68 -16.92
N ARG A 188 -6.69 22.28 -15.84
CA ARG A 188 -5.36 22.89 -15.74
C ARG A 188 -4.45 22.02 -14.90
N LEU A 189 -3.23 21.82 -15.37
CA LEU A 189 -2.23 20.95 -14.73
C LEU A 189 -0.97 21.76 -14.41
N GLY A 190 -0.35 21.47 -13.27
CA GLY A 190 0.88 22.15 -12.88
C GLY A 190 1.53 21.58 -11.63
N ARG A 191 2.53 22.28 -11.09
CA ARG A 191 3.33 21.83 -9.93
C ARG A 191 3.88 20.40 -10.10
N PHE A 192 4.31 20.05 -11.32
CA PHE A 192 4.83 18.73 -11.65
C PHE A 192 5.98 18.32 -10.73
N ASN A 193 5.89 17.11 -10.20
CA ASN A 193 6.77 16.52 -9.18
C ASN A 193 6.92 17.34 -7.87
N ARG A 194 6.06 18.34 -7.63
CA ARG A 194 6.16 19.27 -6.48
C ARG A 194 4.81 19.57 -5.84
N ALA A 195 3.81 18.72 -6.05
CA ALA A 195 2.43 19.00 -5.61
C ALA A 195 2.15 18.61 -4.15
N GLY A 196 3.08 17.93 -3.48
CA GLY A 196 2.91 17.39 -2.13
C GLY A 196 2.51 15.92 -2.14
N SER A 197 2.15 15.42 -0.96
CA SER A 197 1.66 14.05 -0.72
C SER A 197 0.15 14.05 -0.44
N VAL A 198 -0.52 12.95 -0.78
CA VAL A 198 -1.94 12.75 -0.52
C VAL A 198 -2.11 11.90 0.74
N ASP A 199 -2.70 12.49 1.78
CA ASP A 199 -3.13 11.72 2.96
C ASP A 199 -4.52 11.12 2.70
N VAL A 200 -4.56 9.78 2.70
CA VAL A 200 -5.77 9.01 2.44
C VAL A 200 -6.33 8.52 3.78
N PRO A 201 -7.62 8.74 4.08
CA PRO A 201 -8.29 8.20 5.25
C PRO A 201 -8.14 6.69 5.31
N TYR A 202 -7.98 6.15 6.52
CA TYR A 202 -7.94 4.71 6.74
C TYR A 202 -9.19 4.28 7.49
N GLU A 203 -9.97 3.40 6.89
CA GLU A 203 -11.12 2.78 7.54
C GLU A 203 -10.74 1.34 7.91
N PRO A 204 -10.36 1.08 9.18
CA PRO A 204 -9.99 -0.26 9.60
C PRO A 204 -11.22 -1.17 9.64
N ALA A 205 -11.08 -2.39 9.13
CA ALA A 205 -12.02 -3.48 9.42
C ALA A 205 -11.86 -4.00 10.85
N MET A 206 -10.67 -3.80 11.46
CA MET A 206 -10.38 -4.22 12.82
C MET A 206 -9.39 -3.24 13.47
N THR A 207 -9.68 -2.82 14.69
CA THR A 207 -8.77 -1.99 15.49
C THR A 207 -8.27 -2.80 16.68
N LEU A 208 -6.96 -2.83 16.86
CA LEU A 208 -6.28 -3.59 17.90
C LEU A 208 -5.47 -2.66 18.79
N ASP A 209 -5.59 -2.81 20.10
CA ASP A 209 -4.67 -2.23 21.07
C ASP A 209 -3.76 -3.32 21.63
N ALA A 210 -2.45 -3.12 21.51
CA ALA A 210 -1.43 -4.02 22.02
C ALA A 210 -0.64 -3.32 23.13
N THR A 211 -0.75 -3.84 24.36
CA THR A 211 -0.05 -3.33 25.55
C THR A 211 1.09 -4.26 25.90
N PRO A 212 2.35 -3.79 26.04
CA PRO A 212 3.46 -4.68 26.33
C PRO A 212 3.31 -5.30 27.73
N THR A 213 3.66 -6.58 27.87
CA THR A 213 3.61 -7.28 29.17
C THR A 213 4.68 -6.79 30.15
N LYS A 214 5.74 -6.16 29.63
CA LYS A 214 6.82 -5.54 30.41
C LYS A 214 7.01 -4.08 29.99
N ARG A 215 7.48 -3.24 30.90
CA ARG A 215 7.75 -1.82 30.59
C ARG A 215 8.87 -1.73 29.54
N LEU A 216 8.57 -1.11 28.40
CA LEU A 216 9.53 -0.89 27.32
C LEU A 216 10.09 0.54 27.35
N ASN A 217 11.40 0.66 27.12
CA ASN A 217 12.04 1.95 26.86
C ASN A 217 11.80 2.42 25.40
N ARG A 218 12.23 3.64 25.06
CA ARG A 218 12.00 4.23 23.73
C ARG A 218 12.61 3.39 22.59
N SER A 219 13.81 2.85 22.80
CA SER A 219 14.52 2.03 21.79
C SER A 219 13.79 0.70 21.56
N ALA A 220 13.37 0.04 22.64
CA ALA A 220 12.62 -1.21 22.58
C ALA A 220 11.26 -1.01 21.88
N PHE A 221 10.56 0.11 22.11
CA PHE A 221 9.36 0.44 21.34
C PHE A 221 9.63 0.62 19.84
N GLY A 222 10.74 1.27 19.48
CA GLY A 222 11.18 1.42 18.09
C GLY A 222 11.41 0.07 17.43
N LEU A 223 12.13 -0.83 18.10
CA LEU A 223 12.36 -2.20 17.63
C LEU A 223 11.05 -2.99 17.50
N ALA A 224 10.17 -2.95 18.50
CA ALA A 224 8.87 -3.63 18.44
C ALA A 224 8.03 -3.16 17.26
N THR A 225 8.00 -1.84 17.01
CA THR A 225 7.27 -1.24 15.88
C THR A 225 7.86 -1.70 14.54
N ALA A 226 9.20 -1.70 14.42
CA ALA A 226 9.88 -2.17 13.21
C ALA A 226 9.60 -3.65 12.92
N VAL A 227 9.67 -4.51 13.94
CA VAL A 227 9.40 -5.95 13.84
C VAL A 227 7.94 -6.21 13.45
N VAL A 228 6.97 -5.57 14.11
CA VAL A 228 5.55 -5.76 13.77
C VAL A 228 5.25 -5.26 12.35
N ASN A 229 5.81 -4.13 11.93
CA ASN A 229 5.68 -3.66 10.54
C ASN A 229 6.28 -4.65 9.53
N GLN A 230 7.46 -5.21 9.82
CA GLN A 230 8.09 -6.22 8.97
C GLN A 230 7.19 -7.47 8.84
N ARG A 231 6.58 -7.93 9.95
CA ARG A 231 5.62 -9.05 9.95
C ARG A 231 4.40 -8.73 9.08
N LEU A 232 3.80 -7.55 9.24
CA LEU A 232 2.67 -7.10 8.42
C LEU A 232 3.00 -7.08 6.93
N THR A 233 4.18 -6.57 6.55
CA THR A 233 4.64 -6.54 5.16
C THR A 233 4.82 -7.96 4.60
N ARG A 234 5.48 -8.87 5.33
CA ARG A 234 5.66 -10.27 4.91
C ARG A 234 4.35 -11.01 4.72
N LEU A 235 3.37 -10.70 5.57
CA LEU A 235 2.04 -11.28 5.52
C LEU A 235 1.15 -10.66 4.43
N GLY A 236 1.57 -9.55 3.81
CA GLY A 236 0.72 -8.78 2.90
C GLY A 236 -0.53 -8.22 3.61
N TRP A 237 -0.46 -8.01 4.93
CA TRP A 237 -1.57 -7.44 5.68
C TRP A 237 -1.51 -5.92 5.61
N ASP A 238 -2.51 -5.33 4.98
CA ASP A 238 -2.68 -3.89 5.01
C ASP A 238 -3.04 -3.42 6.43
N GLY A 239 -2.24 -2.49 6.95
CA GLY A 239 -2.37 -2.02 8.32
C GLY A 239 -1.61 -0.73 8.60
N ARG A 240 -2.14 0.08 9.52
CA ARG A 240 -1.47 1.27 10.06
C ARG A 240 -1.17 1.08 11.54
N LEU A 241 0.11 0.93 11.87
CA LEU A 241 0.60 0.81 13.23
C LEU A 241 0.95 2.20 13.80
N ARG A 242 0.44 2.50 14.99
CA ARG A 242 0.70 3.76 15.70
C ARG A 242 1.17 3.47 17.11
N ARG A 243 2.15 4.24 17.58
CA ARG A 243 2.53 4.23 18.99
C ARG A 243 1.58 5.14 19.77
N THR A 244 1.14 4.66 20.92
CA THR A 244 0.35 5.43 21.90
C THR A 244 1.11 5.54 23.22
N ALA A 245 0.56 6.27 24.19
CA ALA A 245 1.12 6.34 25.53
C ALA A 245 1.10 4.97 26.26
N ARG A 246 0.15 4.09 25.91
CA ARG A 246 -0.09 2.81 26.58
C ARG A 246 0.51 1.61 25.84
N GLY A 247 0.89 1.77 24.57
CA GLY A 247 1.42 0.67 23.78
C GLY A 247 1.39 0.98 22.28
N LEU A 248 0.88 0.03 21.51
CA LEU A 248 0.68 0.15 20.07
C LEU A 248 -0.81 0.04 19.75
N THR A 249 -1.27 0.80 18.77
CA THR A 249 -2.59 0.63 18.16
C THR A 249 -2.37 0.25 16.70
N LEU A 250 -2.94 -0.87 16.28
CA LEU A 250 -2.90 -1.35 14.91
C LEU A 250 -4.30 -1.26 14.31
N LEU A 251 -4.40 -0.52 13.22
CA LEU A 251 -5.58 -0.43 12.38
C LEU A 251 -5.37 -1.42 11.23
N LEU A 252 -6.18 -2.48 11.12
CA LEU A 252 -6.09 -3.47 10.05
C LEU A 252 -7.20 -3.27 9.01
N GLY A 253 -6.87 -3.45 7.74
CA GLY A 253 -7.79 -3.33 6.61
C GLY A 253 -8.68 -4.56 6.43
N GLN A 254 -8.45 -5.60 7.24
CA GLN A 254 -9.11 -6.90 7.18
C GLN A 254 -9.26 -7.49 8.60
N THR A 255 -10.32 -8.26 8.80
CA THR A 255 -10.56 -9.01 10.03
C THR A 255 -9.58 -10.19 10.11
N LYS A 256 -8.98 -10.40 11.29
CA LYS A 256 -8.07 -11.53 11.56
C LYS A 256 -8.53 -12.33 12.77
N SER A 257 -8.19 -13.62 12.79
CA SER A 257 -8.52 -14.47 13.93
C SER A 257 -7.77 -14.01 15.18
N ARG A 258 -8.30 -14.34 16.36
CA ARG A 258 -7.64 -14.00 17.62
C ARG A 258 -6.22 -14.57 17.70
N ARG A 259 -6.06 -15.83 17.29
CA ARG A 259 -4.76 -16.54 17.24
C ARG A 259 -3.75 -15.82 16.34
N GLN A 260 -4.17 -15.42 15.14
CA GLN A 260 -3.34 -14.68 14.20
C GLN A 260 -2.84 -13.35 14.78
N VAL A 261 -3.74 -12.63 15.46
CA VAL A 261 -3.43 -11.37 16.11
C VAL A 261 -2.48 -11.56 17.28
N ASP A 262 -2.72 -12.57 18.12
CA ASP A 262 -1.84 -12.90 19.25
C ASP A 262 -0.43 -13.29 18.77
N LEU A 263 -0.32 -14.11 17.72
CA LEU A 263 0.97 -14.46 17.09
C LEU A 263 1.69 -13.25 16.47
N LEU A 264 0.96 -12.34 15.82
CA LEU A 264 1.55 -11.12 15.26
C LEU A 264 2.26 -10.28 16.33
N PHE A 265 1.64 -10.19 17.52
CA PHE A 265 2.09 -9.40 18.66
C PHE A 265 2.86 -10.19 19.73
N SER A 266 3.09 -11.47 19.50
CA SER A 266 3.89 -12.30 20.39
C SER A 266 5.36 -11.88 20.33
N ARG A 267 6.18 -12.48 21.21
CA ARG A 267 7.62 -12.26 21.17
C ARG A 267 8.16 -12.71 19.80
N GLY A 268 7.63 -13.81 19.29
CA GLY A 268 7.90 -14.36 17.97
C GLY A 268 9.27 -15.01 17.88
N ARG A 269 9.77 -15.52 19.01
CA ARG A 269 10.96 -16.36 19.07
C ARG A 269 10.58 -17.71 18.47
N VAL A 270 11.19 -18.07 17.35
CA VAL A 270 10.99 -19.34 16.68
C VAL A 270 12.30 -20.09 16.71
N GLU A 271 12.23 -21.35 17.14
CA GLU A 271 13.39 -22.22 17.30
C GLU A 271 13.10 -23.58 16.69
N VAL A 272 14.13 -24.17 16.11
CA VAL A 272 14.12 -25.57 15.69
C VAL A 272 15.11 -26.30 16.57
N TRP A 273 14.60 -27.25 17.34
CA TRP A 273 15.37 -28.09 18.25
C TRP A 273 15.45 -29.51 17.71
N GLN A 274 16.57 -30.18 17.93
CA GLN A 274 16.65 -31.63 17.90
C GLN A 274 16.21 -32.17 19.26
N GLY A 275 15.43 -33.25 19.24
CA GLY A 275 15.01 -33.92 20.46
C GLY A 275 14.70 -35.39 20.25
N ARG A 276 14.18 -36.00 21.31
CA ARG A 276 13.70 -37.39 21.32
C ARG A 276 12.37 -37.51 22.05
N TRP A 277 11.53 -38.46 21.61
CA TRP A 277 10.30 -38.78 22.31
C TRP A 277 10.59 -39.29 23.73
N VAL A 278 9.78 -38.86 24.69
CA VAL A 278 9.84 -39.34 26.06
C VAL A 278 9.37 -40.79 26.10
N SER A 279 10.17 -41.68 26.69
CA SER A 279 9.87 -43.11 26.74
C SER A 279 8.90 -43.46 27.87
N ALA A 280 8.15 -44.55 27.71
CA ALA A 280 7.29 -45.08 28.76
C ALA A 280 8.12 -45.45 30.00
N GLY A 281 7.94 -44.74 31.11
CA GLY A 281 8.69 -44.93 32.36
C GLY A 281 9.58 -43.75 32.75
N GLU A 282 9.85 -42.80 31.84
CA GLU A 282 10.41 -41.50 32.21
C GLU A 282 9.32 -40.67 32.93
N SER A 283 9.69 -39.93 33.98
CA SER A 283 8.73 -39.21 34.83
C SER A 283 7.80 -38.31 34.01
N THR A 284 6.51 -38.24 34.38
CA THR A 284 5.47 -37.46 33.68
C THR A 284 5.75 -35.96 33.52
N GLY A 285 6.74 -35.42 34.23
CA GLY A 285 7.23 -34.04 34.08
C GLY A 285 8.40 -33.85 33.11
N ALA A 286 8.94 -34.92 32.52
CA ALA A 286 10.03 -34.85 31.56
C ALA A 286 9.49 -34.39 30.19
N GLY A 287 10.15 -33.39 29.58
CA GLY A 287 9.86 -32.93 28.22
C GLY A 287 8.70 -31.94 28.08
N VAL A 288 8.53 -31.43 26.86
CA VAL A 288 7.52 -30.46 26.44
C VAL A 288 6.45 -31.12 25.58
N GLU A 289 5.20 -30.69 25.74
CA GLU A 289 4.05 -31.21 24.97
C GLU A 289 4.05 -30.61 23.55
N VAL A 290 3.96 -31.46 22.54
CA VAL A 290 3.95 -31.07 21.13
C VAL A 290 2.51 -30.88 20.67
N GLY A 291 2.20 -29.69 20.14
CA GLY A 291 0.86 -29.36 19.63
C GLY A 291 -0.21 -29.28 20.72
N GLY A 292 0.18 -29.22 22.00
CA GLY A 292 -0.74 -29.25 23.14
C GLY A 292 -1.29 -30.66 23.45
N ASP A 293 -0.70 -31.71 22.88
CA ASP A 293 -1.07 -33.09 23.17
C ASP A 293 -0.16 -33.65 24.28
N ALA A 294 -0.74 -33.86 25.46
CA ALA A 294 -0.03 -34.39 26.62
C ALA A 294 0.55 -35.80 26.41
N SER A 295 0.04 -36.56 25.43
CA SER A 295 0.58 -37.87 25.06
C SER A 295 1.84 -37.78 24.20
N ARG A 296 2.08 -36.62 23.56
CA ARG A 296 3.22 -36.37 22.67
C ARG A 296 4.22 -35.46 23.36
N ARG A 297 5.09 -36.03 24.19
CA ARG A 297 6.15 -35.27 24.90
C ARG A 297 7.52 -35.51 24.28
N VAL A 298 8.28 -34.43 24.11
CA VAL A 298 9.66 -34.46 23.57
C VAL A 298 10.64 -33.83 24.56
N LEU A 299 11.80 -34.46 24.73
CA LEU A 299 12.95 -33.84 25.37
C LEU A 299 13.75 -33.08 24.31
N LEU A 300 13.90 -31.77 24.51
CA LEU A 300 14.69 -30.90 23.64
C LEU A 300 16.17 -31.03 24.05
N GLU A 301 17.03 -31.40 23.11
CA GLU A 301 18.43 -31.75 23.41
C GLU A 301 19.41 -30.71 22.82
N LEU A 302 19.22 -30.33 21.56
CA LEU A 302 20.13 -29.42 20.86
C LEU A 302 19.35 -28.38 20.06
N LEU A 303 19.65 -27.10 20.28
CA LEU A 303 19.11 -26.01 19.45
C LEU A 303 19.83 -26.02 18.10
N LEU A 304 19.09 -26.25 17.02
CA LEU A 304 19.64 -26.31 15.66
C LEU A 304 19.60 -24.95 14.96
N ALA A 305 18.49 -24.23 15.08
CA ALA A 305 18.30 -22.93 14.47
C ALA A 305 17.34 -22.05 15.27
N GLU A 306 17.50 -20.74 15.11
CA GLU A 306 16.61 -19.71 15.64
C GLU A 306 16.18 -18.76 14.50
N ASN A 307 15.34 -17.76 14.81
CA ASN A 307 14.90 -16.74 13.86
C ASN A 307 15.99 -16.27 12.90
N GLU A 308 15.59 -15.90 11.68
CA GLU A 308 16.47 -15.43 10.58
C GLU A 308 17.44 -16.50 10.02
N ARG A 309 17.80 -17.53 10.80
CA ARG A 309 18.51 -18.73 10.32
C ARG A 309 17.57 -19.83 9.84
N ILE A 310 16.31 -19.75 10.21
CA ILE A 310 15.25 -20.63 9.71
C ILE A 310 14.72 -20.03 8.41
N ALA A 311 15.07 -20.64 7.27
CA ALA A 311 14.42 -20.35 6.00
C ALA A 311 13.08 -21.10 5.97
N ALA A 312 12.01 -20.42 6.36
CA ALA A 312 10.68 -21.01 6.49
C ALA A 312 9.76 -20.66 5.33
N GLU A 313 9.15 -21.66 4.70
CA GLU A 313 8.19 -21.50 3.62
C GLU A 313 6.88 -22.24 3.94
N VAL A 314 5.76 -21.72 3.44
CA VAL A 314 4.48 -22.42 3.54
C VAL A 314 4.32 -23.34 2.35
N ARG A 315 4.04 -24.62 2.59
CA ARG A 315 3.77 -25.60 1.54
C ARG A 315 2.47 -26.34 1.81
N ALA A 316 1.85 -26.82 0.75
CA ALA A 316 0.80 -27.83 0.87
C ALA A 316 1.45 -29.19 1.13
N ALA A 317 1.02 -29.87 2.18
CA ALA A 317 1.38 -31.24 2.49
C ALA A 317 0.18 -32.18 2.27
N THR A 318 0.46 -33.47 2.08
CA THR A 318 -0.56 -34.51 1.91
C THR A 318 -0.74 -35.26 3.23
N PRO A 319 -1.98 -35.47 3.73
CA PRO A 319 -3.25 -34.97 3.19
C PRO A 319 -3.35 -33.44 3.28
N LEU A 320 -4.02 -32.80 2.30
CA LEU A 320 -4.13 -31.34 2.07
C LEU A 320 -4.19 -30.52 3.36
N SER A 321 -3.02 -30.17 3.87
CA SER A 321 -2.82 -29.37 5.07
C SER A 321 -1.66 -28.41 4.83
N ALA A 322 -1.70 -27.25 5.44
CA ALA A 322 -0.58 -26.32 5.37
C ALA A 322 0.53 -26.81 6.29
N ALA A 323 1.74 -26.89 5.73
CA ALA A 323 2.95 -27.26 6.44
C ALA A 323 3.98 -26.13 6.38
N LEU A 324 4.81 -26.04 7.41
CA LEU A 324 5.99 -25.19 7.42
C LEU A 324 7.18 -26.03 6.96
N ALA A 325 7.72 -25.69 5.79
CA ALA A 325 8.91 -26.28 5.24
C ALA A 325 10.14 -25.48 5.66
N THR A 326 11.20 -26.15 6.09
CA THR A 326 12.51 -25.54 6.33
C THR A 326 13.64 -26.54 6.14
N SER A 327 14.88 -26.08 6.03
CA SER A 327 16.07 -26.93 5.96
C SER A 327 17.02 -26.56 7.09
N VAL A 328 17.30 -27.54 7.95
CA VAL A 328 18.28 -27.41 9.03
C VAL A 328 19.02 -28.73 9.14
N GLU A 329 20.34 -28.69 9.32
CA GLU A 329 21.14 -29.90 9.48
C GLU A 329 20.78 -30.60 10.80
N ILE A 330 20.42 -31.88 10.72
CA ILE A 330 20.15 -32.75 11.86
C ILE A 330 21.23 -33.83 11.86
N SER A 331 21.69 -34.25 13.04
CA SER A 331 22.63 -35.37 13.16
C SER A 331 22.04 -36.65 12.53
N ALA A 332 22.91 -37.45 11.91
CA ALA A 332 22.54 -38.65 11.15
C ALA A 332 21.76 -39.73 11.93
N ASP A 333 21.78 -39.68 13.27
CA ASP A 333 21.20 -40.69 14.16
C ASP A 333 19.65 -40.63 14.26
N GLY A 334 18.97 -40.05 13.28
CA GLY A 334 17.49 -40.07 13.19
C GLY A 334 16.80 -39.02 14.06
N GLY A 335 17.40 -37.84 14.22
CA GLY A 335 16.91 -36.79 15.11
C GLY A 335 15.50 -36.29 14.73
N LEU A 336 14.59 -36.32 15.71
CA LEU A 336 13.31 -35.64 15.64
C LEU A 336 13.56 -34.13 15.73
N ALA A 337 13.09 -33.36 14.75
CA ALA A 337 13.07 -31.90 14.87
C ALA A 337 11.78 -31.46 15.55
N VAL A 338 11.87 -30.46 16.42
CA VAL A 338 10.73 -29.83 17.09
C VAL A 338 10.75 -28.34 16.80
N LEU A 339 9.63 -27.83 16.28
CA LEU A 339 9.42 -26.40 16.10
C LEU A 339 8.83 -25.83 17.38
N VAL A 340 9.53 -24.88 17.98
CA VAL A 340 9.13 -24.20 19.20
C VAL A 340 8.86 -22.73 18.90
N VAL A 341 7.69 -22.22 19.30
CA VAL A 341 7.31 -20.81 19.15
C VAL A 341 7.02 -20.23 20.53
N ASP A 342 7.78 -19.21 20.93
CA ASP A 342 7.70 -18.55 22.23
C ASP A 342 7.71 -19.52 23.43
N GLY A 343 8.44 -20.64 23.29
CA GLY A 343 8.60 -21.67 24.32
C GLY A 343 7.57 -22.80 24.26
N ALA A 344 6.55 -22.71 23.41
CA ALA A 344 5.59 -23.80 23.17
C ALA A 344 6.03 -24.67 21.99
N ALA A 345 6.11 -25.99 22.18
CA ALA A 345 6.39 -26.92 21.09
C ALA A 345 5.15 -27.07 20.21
N MET A 346 5.22 -26.52 19.00
CA MET A 346 4.07 -26.42 18.10
C MET A 346 3.88 -27.68 17.27
N SER A 347 4.99 -28.25 16.78
CA SER A 347 4.98 -29.39 15.87
C SER A 347 6.33 -30.11 15.89
N SER A 348 6.36 -31.31 15.36
CA SER A 348 7.55 -32.13 15.20
C SER A 348 7.66 -32.66 13.77
N ALA A 349 8.87 -32.78 13.24
CA ALA A 349 9.13 -33.31 11.91
C ALA A 349 10.33 -34.25 11.93
N SER A 350 10.30 -35.28 11.09
CA SER A 350 11.48 -36.07 10.77
C SER A 350 12.12 -35.51 9.48
N PRO A 351 13.46 -35.55 9.33
CA PRO A 351 14.11 -35.13 8.10
C PRO A 351 13.66 -35.98 6.92
N GLY A 352 13.13 -35.31 5.89
CA GLY A 352 12.75 -35.90 4.62
C GLY A 352 13.94 -36.02 3.64
N PRO A 353 13.67 -36.46 2.40
CA PRO A 353 14.68 -36.50 1.35
C PRO A 353 15.33 -35.13 1.15
N GLY A 354 16.66 -35.06 1.20
CA GLY A 354 17.41 -33.80 1.07
C GLY A 354 17.50 -32.95 2.34
N GLY A 355 17.12 -33.48 3.51
CA GLY A 355 17.24 -32.78 4.80
C GLY A 355 16.15 -31.74 5.05
N GLU A 356 15.08 -31.75 4.24
CA GLU A 356 13.92 -30.89 4.44
C GLU A 356 13.07 -31.35 5.63
N LEU A 357 12.63 -30.40 6.43
CA LEU A 357 11.75 -30.60 7.58
C LEU A 357 10.37 -30.03 7.25
N LEU A 358 9.36 -30.87 7.35
CA LEU A 358 7.96 -30.51 7.12
C LEU A 358 7.18 -30.60 8.42
N PHE A 359 6.98 -29.46 9.08
CA PHE A 359 6.16 -29.37 10.28
C PHE A 359 4.67 -29.27 9.88
N GLN A 360 3.84 -30.14 10.45
CA GLN A 360 2.40 -30.23 10.17
C GLN A 360 1.58 -29.93 11.45
N ASP A 361 0.24 -29.94 11.36
CA ASP A 361 -0.69 -29.77 12.50
C ASP A 361 -0.59 -28.44 13.26
N MET A 362 -0.06 -27.38 12.64
CA MET A 362 0.15 -26.08 13.30
C MET A 362 -1.06 -25.13 13.21
N GLY A 363 -2.19 -25.58 12.68
CA GLY A 363 -3.38 -24.76 12.44
C GLY A 363 -3.74 -24.65 10.96
N ASN A 364 -4.49 -23.61 10.61
CA ASN A 364 -4.86 -23.35 9.21
C ASN A 364 -3.69 -22.70 8.44
N GLU A 365 -3.83 -22.59 7.12
CA GLU A 365 -2.80 -22.01 6.24
C GLU A 365 -2.34 -20.62 6.66
N ASP A 366 -3.27 -19.75 7.09
CA ASP A 366 -2.90 -18.41 7.53
C ASP A 366 -2.13 -18.42 8.85
N ASP A 367 -2.42 -19.33 9.77
CA ASP A 367 -1.64 -19.50 11.00
C ASP A 367 -0.19 -19.92 10.67
N VAL A 368 -0.04 -20.86 9.73
CA VAL A 368 1.28 -21.31 9.25
C VAL A 368 2.04 -20.16 8.55
N ARG A 369 1.35 -19.32 7.77
CA ARG A 369 1.94 -18.10 7.16
C ARG A 369 2.42 -17.12 8.22
N VAL A 370 1.68 -16.93 9.31
CA VAL A 370 2.14 -16.09 10.43
C VAL A 370 3.38 -16.69 11.07
N ILE A 371 3.40 -17.99 11.36
CA ILE A 371 4.57 -18.67 11.93
C ILE A 371 5.79 -18.55 11.00
N ALA A 372 5.61 -18.73 9.68
CA ALA A 372 6.67 -18.51 8.70
C ALA A 372 7.19 -17.06 8.73
N ALA A 373 6.30 -16.07 8.82
CA ALA A 373 6.70 -14.67 8.92
C ALA A 373 7.45 -14.36 10.23
N LEU A 374 7.12 -15.04 11.33
CA LEU A 374 7.87 -14.97 12.60
C LEU A 374 9.26 -15.59 12.45
N ALA A 375 9.36 -16.81 11.92
CA ALA A 375 10.61 -17.55 11.78
C ALA A 375 11.64 -16.80 10.93
N ASN A 376 11.19 -16.20 9.83
CA ASN A 376 12.06 -15.44 8.94
C ASN A 376 12.31 -13.99 9.41
N GLY A 377 11.69 -13.54 10.50
CA GLY A 377 11.70 -12.15 10.97
C GLY A 377 12.35 -11.95 12.33
N GLY A 378 12.48 -10.68 12.73
CA GLY A 378 13.02 -10.33 14.05
C GLY A 378 12.08 -10.66 15.22
N VAL A 379 12.67 -10.68 16.41
CA VAL A 379 11.98 -10.94 17.68
C VAL A 379 11.64 -9.60 18.35
N THR A 380 10.43 -9.47 18.91
CA THR A 380 10.06 -8.27 19.68
C THR A 380 10.72 -8.32 21.07
N PRO A 381 11.02 -7.17 21.70
CA PRO A 381 11.66 -7.13 23.01
C PRO A 381 10.73 -7.59 24.16
N SER A 382 9.42 -7.65 23.93
CA SER A 382 8.44 -8.19 24.86
C SER A 382 7.22 -8.69 24.11
N GLU A 383 6.50 -9.62 24.72
CA GLU A 383 5.13 -9.96 24.34
C GLU A 383 4.19 -8.76 24.57
N PHE A 384 3.12 -8.68 23.79
CA PHE A 384 2.04 -7.72 23.99
C PHE A 384 0.71 -8.43 24.23
N ARG A 385 -0.05 -7.95 25.21
CA ARG A 385 -1.46 -8.31 25.38
C ARG A 385 -2.30 -7.51 24.41
N VAL A 386 -3.06 -8.19 23.58
CA VAL A 386 -3.90 -7.56 22.57
C VAL A 386 -5.37 -7.49 23.00
N THR A 387 -6.02 -6.37 22.76
CA THR A 387 -7.46 -6.17 22.91
C THR A 387 -8.04 -5.69 21.59
N VAL A 388 -9.12 -6.32 21.13
CA VAL A 388 -9.85 -5.88 19.94
C VAL A 388 -10.81 -4.77 20.37
N ARG A 389 -10.74 -3.61 19.72
CA ARG A 389 -11.74 -2.55 19.93
C ARG A 389 -12.99 -2.88 19.11
N PRO A 390 -14.19 -2.68 19.69
CA PRO A 390 -15.45 -2.84 18.98
C PRO A 390 -15.61 -1.82 17.85
#